data_AF-A0A8J6SN58-F1
#
_entry.id   AF-A0A8J6SN58-F1
#
_cell.length_a   1.000
_cell.length_b   1.000
_cell.length_c   1.000
_cell.angle_alpha   90.00
_cell.angle_beta   90.00
_cell.angle_gamma   90.00
#
_symmetry.space_group_name_H-M   'P 1'
#
loop_
_entity.id
_entity.type
_entity.pdbx_description
1 polymer ?
#
loop_
_entity_poly.entity_id
_entity_poly.type
_entity_poly.pdbx_seq_one_letter_code
_entity_poly.pdbx_strand_id
1 'polypeptide(L)'
;MQKYQQERQLAEDEASTDPSIEFSELNSQDENQLLREQVDTLKLELSYQSQQLQQIQQELSNTNQDLCTALMAERLTLDEAKDLAKEIVITQKPTRESLAQLLSAIYISPVESWELGCIPKPNLADNSRFSSEANKFNERFEVLKTRLTTFQDQLARFKARREQLSVQIKTITETKE
;
A
#
# COMPACT_ATOMS: atom_id res chain seq x y z
N MET A 1 -8.09 -37.49 72.13
CA MET A 1 -8.37 -38.42 71.03
C MET A 1 -8.85 -37.69 69.77
N GLN A 2 -9.87 -36.82 69.85
CA GLN A 2 -10.37 -36.05 68.68
C GLN A 2 -9.35 -35.08 68.06
N LYS A 3 -8.59 -34.32 68.86
CA LYS A 3 -7.56 -33.39 68.33
C LYS A 3 -6.48 -34.10 67.48
N TYR A 4 -6.05 -35.28 67.89
CA TYR A 4 -5.05 -36.08 67.18
C TYR A 4 -5.54 -36.68 65.86
N GLN A 5 -6.86 -36.81 65.69
CA GLN A 5 -7.46 -37.24 64.42
C GLN A 5 -7.65 -36.06 63.47
N GLN A 6 -7.94 -34.86 64.01
CA GLN A 6 -8.10 -33.64 63.22
C GLN A 6 -6.77 -33.10 62.68
N GLU A 7 -5.68 -33.20 63.46
CA GLU A 7 -4.32 -32.86 62.98
C GLU A 7 -3.79 -33.84 61.93
N ARG A 8 -4.24 -35.11 61.96
CA ARG A 8 -3.89 -36.09 60.91
C ARG A 8 -4.62 -35.85 59.60
N GLN A 9 -5.87 -35.41 59.65
CA GLN A 9 -6.67 -35.08 58.45
C GLN A 9 -6.15 -33.81 57.76
N LEU A 10 -5.76 -32.78 58.51
CA LEU A 10 -5.16 -31.56 57.94
C LEU A 10 -3.79 -31.84 57.28
N ALA A 11 -3.00 -32.77 57.82
CA ALA A 11 -1.72 -33.17 57.24
C ALA A 11 -1.85 -34.10 56.02
N GLU A 12 -2.94 -34.87 55.92
CA GLU A 12 -3.24 -35.72 54.74
C GLU A 12 -3.82 -34.89 53.57
N ASP A 13 -4.61 -33.85 53.86
CA ASP A 13 -5.14 -32.95 52.83
C ASP A 13 -4.05 -32.02 52.23
N GLU A 14 -3.06 -31.58 53.01
CA GLU A 14 -1.89 -30.84 52.49
C GLU A 14 -0.89 -31.74 51.74
N ALA A 15 -0.89 -33.05 51.98
CA ALA A 15 -0.02 -34.01 51.29
C ALA A 15 -0.65 -34.61 50.01
N SER A 16 -1.93 -34.33 49.74
CA SER A 16 -2.67 -34.88 48.58
C SER A 16 -2.71 -33.95 47.36
N THR A 17 -2.23 -32.71 47.46
CA THR A 17 -2.03 -31.87 46.28
C THR A 17 -0.72 -32.28 45.62
N ASP A 18 -0.82 -33.15 44.62
CA ASP A 18 0.34 -33.54 43.80
C ASP A 18 0.93 -32.27 43.17
N PRO A 19 2.17 -31.88 43.51
CA PRO A 19 2.80 -30.68 42.97
C PRO A 19 2.93 -30.72 41.44
N SER A 20 2.78 -31.89 40.82
CA SER A 20 2.71 -32.05 39.35
C SER A 20 1.46 -31.42 38.73
N ILE A 21 0.33 -31.37 39.45
CA ILE A 21 -0.94 -30.81 38.95
C ILE A 21 -0.87 -29.27 38.96
N GLU A 22 -0.37 -28.68 40.04
CA GLU A 22 -0.16 -27.22 40.13
C GLU A 22 0.85 -26.71 39.08
N PHE A 23 1.94 -27.45 38.84
CA PHE A 23 2.93 -27.09 37.81
C PHE A 23 2.35 -27.17 36.39
N SER A 24 1.44 -28.12 36.12
CA SER A 24 0.79 -28.28 34.82
C SER A 24 -0.22 -27.17 34.54
N GLU A 25 -1.01 -26.79 35.56
CA GLU A 25 -1.98 -25.68 35.45
C GLU A 25 -1.28 -24.33 35.28
N LEU A 26 -0.22 -24.05 36.04
CA LEU A 26 0.59 -22.83 35.89
C LEU A 26 1.21 -22.71 34.48
N ASN A 27 1.79 -23.80 33.97
CA ASN A 27 2.39 -23.81 32.64
C ASN A 27 1.34 -23.55 31.54
N SER A 28 0.12 -24.07 31.73
CA SER A 28 -0.98 -23.80 30.79
C SER A 28 -1.52 -22.37 30.88
N GLN A 29 -1.43 -21.72 32.04
CA GLN A 29 -1.84 -20.34 32.24
C GLN A 29 -0.84 -19.37 31.61
N ASP A 30 0.46 -19.63 31.76
CA ASP A 30 1.54 -18.87 31.12
C ASP A 30 1.47 -18.93 29.59
N GLU A 31 1.17 -20.11 29.03
CA GLU A 31 0.98 -20.28 27.58
C GLU A 31 -0.25 -19.52 27.07
N ASN A 32 -1.36 -19.57 27.81
CA ASN A 32 -2.55 -18.78 27.50
C ASN A 32 -2.28 -17.27 27.58
N GLN A 33 -1.47 -16.82 28.53
CA GLN A 33 -1.08 -15.42 28.64
C GLN A 33 -0.22 -14.99 27.46
N LEU A 34 0.79 -15.80 27.08
CA LEU A 34 1.63 -15.54 25.92
C LEU A 34 0.81 -15.45 24.63
N LEU A 35 -0.15 -16.36 24.43
CA LEU A 35 -1.03 -16.33 23.27
C LEU A 35 -1.91 -15.08 23.22
N ARG A 36 -2.42 -14.62 24.38
CA ARG A 36 -3.18 -13.36 24.47
C ARG A 36 -2.34 -12.15 24.08
N GLU A 37 -1.13 -12.06 24.62
CA GLU A 37 -0.18 -10.99 24.29
C GLU A 37 0.17 -10.98 22.80
N GLN A 38 0.35 -12.16 22.19
CA GLN A 38 0.57 -12.27 20.75
C GLN A 38 -0.65 -11.81 19.94
N VAL A 39 -1.86 -12.23 20.31
CA VAL A 39 -3.10 -11.81 19.64
C VAL A 39 -3.26 -10.29 19.72
N ASP A 40 -3.01 -9.69 20.88
CA ASP A 40 -3.16 -8.25 21.05
C ASP A 40 -2.08 -7.47 20.29
N THR A 41 -0.86 -7.99 20.23
CA THR A 41 0.19 -7.44 19.36
C THR A 41 -0.22 -7.47 17.89
N LEU A 42 -0.73 -8.61 17.40
CA LEU A 42 -1.16 -8.76 16.02
C LEU A 42 -2.34 -7.83 15.67
N LYS A 43 -3.29 -7.63 16.60
CA LYS A 43 -4.38 -6.66 16.43
C LYS A 43 -3.85 -5.24 16.27
N LEU A 44 -2.87 -4.86 17.10
CA LEU A 44 -2.26 -3.53 17.04
C LEU A 44 -1.53 -3.33 15.70
N GLU A 45 -0.74 -4.32 15.27
CA GLU A 45 -0.06 -4.28 13.97
C GLU A 45 -1.05 -4.17 12.81
N LEU A 46 -2.14 -4.95 12.83
CA LEU A 46 -3.17 -4.92 11.79
C LEU A 46 -3.88 -3.56 11.75
N SER A 47 -4.19 -2.98 12.91
CA SER A 47 -4.76 -1.64 13.00
C SER A 47 -3.82 -0.59 12.40
N TYR A 48 -2.53 -0.65 12.74
CA TYR A 48 -1.52 0.27 12.21
C TYR A 48 -1.38 0.15 10.68
N GLN A 49 -1.31 -1.08 10.16
CA GLN A 49 -1.24 -1.32 8.72
C GLN A 49 -2.51 -0.83 7.99
N SER A 50 -3.69 -1.03 8.58
CA SER A 50 -4.94 -0.53 8.02
C SER A 50 -4.95 0.99 7.92
N GLN A 51 -4.44 1.69 8.93
CA GLN A 51 -4.31 3.15 8.90
C GLN A 51 -3.33 3.61 7.80
N GLN A 52 -2.19 2.93 7.65
CA GLN A 52 -1.23 3.25 6.59
C GLN A 52 -1.82 3.05 5.19
N LEU A 53 -2.58 1.97 4.98
CA LEU A 53 -3.27 1.73 3.70
C LEU A 53 -4.25 2.86 3.38
N GLN A 54 -5.04 3.29 4.36
CA GLN A 54 -5.99 4.38 4.18
C GLN A 54 -5.29 5.69 3.83
N GLN A 55 -4.15 6.00 4.47
CA GLN A 55 -3.34 7.17 4.13
C GLN A 55 -2.81 7.13 2.69
N ILE A 56 -2.28 5.97 2.26
CA ILE A 56 -1.77 5.79 0.90
C ILE A 56 -2.91 5.92 -0.13
N GLN A 57 -4.07 5.34 0.15
CA GLN A 57 -5.24 5.48 -0.72
C GLN A 57 -5.67 6.94 -0.88
N GLN A 58 -5.66 7.71 0.22
CA GLN A 58 -5.97 9.13 0.18
C GLN A 58 -4.92 9.92 -0.63
N GLU A 59 -3.64 9.66 -0.40
CA GLU A 59 -2.54 10.32 -1.13
C GLU A 59 -2.63 10.04 -2.63
N LEU A 60 -2.91 8.78 -3.01
CA LEU A 60 -3.12 8.39 -4.40
C LEU A 60 -4.33 9.10 -5.01
N SER A 61 -5.44 9.16 -4.29
CA SER A 61 -6.65 9.86 -4.75
C SER A 61 -6.37 11.35 -5.00
N ASN A 62 -5.68 12.02 -4.07
CA ASN A 62 -5.33 13.43 -4.20
C ASN A 62 -4.39 13.66 -5.38
N THR A 63 -3.35 12.82 -5.50
CA THR A 63 -2.38 12.93 -6.60
C THR A 63 -3.03 12.72 -7.96
N ASN A 64 -3.96 11.77 -8.07
CA ASN A 64 -4.73 11.58 -9.31
C ASN A 64 -5.61 12.78 -9.63
N GLN A 65 -6.24 13.38 -8.62
CA GLN A 65 -7.05 14.59 -8.80
C GLN A 65 -6.19 15.77 -9.27
N ASP A 66 -5.02 15.96 -8.67
CA ASP A 66 -4.04 16.98 -9.07
C ASP A 66 -3.58 16.75 -10.51
N LEU A 67 -3.32 15.49 -10.90
CA LEU A 67 -2.93 15.13 -12.26
C LEU A 67 -4.03 15.42 -13.27
N CYS A 68 -5.27 15.02 -12.97
CA CYS A 68 -6.42 15.35 -13.81
C CYS A 68 -6.60 16.86 -13.94
N THR A 69 -6.41 17.61 -12.86
CA THR A 69 -6.51 19.07 -12.87
C THR A 69 -5.41 19.70 -13.72
N ALA A 70 -4.15 19.32 -13.52
CA ALA A 70 -3.01 19.81 -14.30
C ALA A 70 -3.14 19.50 -15.80
N LEU A 71 -3.62 18.30 -16.14
CA LEU A 71 -3.81 17.89 -17.55
C LEU A 71 -5.01 18.56 -18.23
N MET A 72 -6.04 18.94 -17.47
CA MET A 72 -7.26 19.54 -18.01
C MET A 72 -7.26 21.08 -17.98
N ALA A 73 -6.58 21.71 -17.02
CA ALA A 73 -6.68 23.15 -16.75
C ALA A 73 -6.16 24.03 -17.88
N GLU A 74 -5.26 23.52 -18.72
CA GLU A 74 -4.61 24.31 -19.76
C GLU A 74 -5.07 23.94 -21.18
N ARG A 75 -5.88 22.89 -21.36
CA ARG A 75 -6.24 22.41 -22.70
C ARG A 75 -7.38 23.22 -23.29
N LEU A 76 -7.23 23.63 -24.55
CA LEU A 76 -8.33 24.14 -25.37
C LEU A 76 -9.49 23.15 -25.34
N THR A 77 -10.69 23.66 -25.07
CA THR A 77 -11.92 22.91 -25.28
C THR A 77 -12.10 22.61 -26.76
N LEU A 78 -12.92 21.60 -27.09
CA LEU A 78 -13.18 21.25 -28.48
C LEU A 78 -13.74 22.43 -29.29
N ASP A 79 -14.56 23.28 -28.66
CA ASP A 79 -15.17 24.41 -29.36
C ASP A 79 -14.20 25.56 -29.57
N GLU A 80 -13.33 25.85 -28.59
CA GLU A 80 -12.24 26.82 -28.79
C GLU A 80 -11.23 26.31 -29.84
N ALA A 81 -10.94 25.01 -29.87
CA ALA A 81 -10.09 24.42 -30.89
C ALA A 81 -10.71 24.49 -32.30
N LYS A 82 -12.05 24.33 -32.41
CA LYS A 82 -12.78 24.53 -33.67
C LYS A 82 -12.73 25.98 -34.12
N ASP A 83 -12.90 26.93 -33.20
CA ASP A 83 -12.87 28.35 -33.54
C ASP A 83 -11.47 28.80 -33.96
N LEU A 84 -10.43 28.32 -33.28
CA LEU A 84 -9.05 28.48 -33.71
C LEU A 84 -8.81 27.87 -35.10
N ALA A 85 -9.34 26.68 -35.38
CA ALA A 85 -9.22 26.04 -36.69
C ALA A 85 -9.91 26.86 -37.79
N LYS A 86 -11.08 27.45 -37.53
CA LYS A 86 -11.76 28.35 -38.48
C LYS A 86 -10.93 29.59 -38.75
N GLU A 87 -10.37 30.23 -37.72
CA GLU A 87 -9.52 31.42 -37.85
C GLU A 87 -8.27 31.12 -38.70
N ILE A 88 -7.65 29.97 -38.47
CA ILE A 88 -6.50 29.48 -39.24
C ILE A 88 -6.86 29.31 -40.72
N VAL A 89 -8.04 28.77 -41.04
CA VAL A 89 -8.51 28.61 -42.42
C VAL A 89 -8.73 29.98 -43.10
N ILE A 90 -9.21 30.97 -42.34
CA ILE A 90 -9.47 32.33 -42.86
C ILE A 90 -8.16 33.10 -43.12
N THR A 91 -7.17 32.93 -42.25
CA THR A 91 -5.93 33.73 -42.26
C THR A 91 -4.95 33.38 -43.39
N GLN A 92 -5.25 32.39 -44.24
CA GLN A 92 -4.43 31.93 -45.38
C GLN A 92 -2.95 31.70 -45.05
N LYS A 93 -2.63 31.40 -43.78
CA LYS A 93 -1.26 31.10 -43.37
C LYS A 93 -0.78 29.82 -44.06
N PRO A 94 0.54 29.68 -44.30
CA PRO A 94 1.12 28.43 -44.76
C PRO A 94 0.64 27.25 -43.92
N THR A 95 0.31 26.12 -44.55
CA THR A 95 -0.27 24.95 -43.88
C THR A 95 0.58 24.48 -42.69
N ARG A 96 1.91 24.56 -42.79
CA ARG A 96 2.81 24.20 -41.69
C ARG A 96 2.68 25.12 -40.48
N GLU A 97 2.63 26.42 -40.69
CA GLU A 97 2.50 27.40 -39.61
C GLU A 97 1.14 27.28 -38.92
N SER A 98 0.11 27.09 -39.74
CA SER A 98 -1.26 26.77 -39.29
C SER A 98 -1.32 25.52 -38.42
N LEU A 99 -0.68 24.43 -38.86
CA LEU A 99 -0.67 23.17 -38.13
C LEU A 99 0.17 23.27 -36.85
N ALA A 100 1.30 23.97 -36.89
CA ALA A 100 2.14 24.22 -35.73
C ALA A 100 1.41 25.05 -34.67
N GLN A 101 0.71 26.10 -35.11
CA GLN A 101 -0.12 26.93 -34.23
C GLN A 101 -1.23 26.10 -33.57
N LEU A 102 -1.94 25.27 -34.35
CA LEU A 102 -3.01 24.42 -33.83
C LEU A 102 -2.48 23.36 -32.84
N LEU A 103 -1.40 22.66 -33.18
CA LEU A 103 -0.78 21.67 -32.31
C LEU A 103 -0.23 22.31 -31.03
N SER A 104 0.38 23.50 -31.15
CA SER A 104 0.89 24.22 -29.99
C SER A 104 -0.22 24.54 -29.00
N ALA A 105 -1.38 24.92 -29.51
CA ALA A 105 -2.53 25.26 -28.70
C ALA A 105 -3.21 24.02 -28.09
N ILE A 106 -3.27 22.89 -28.81
CA ILE A 106 -3.86 21.63 -28.30
C ILE A 106 -2.99 20.98 -27.22
N TYR A 107 -1.67 20.98 -27.42
CA TYR A 107 -0.72 20.33 -26.50
C TYR A 107 -0.12 21.27 -25.46
N ILE A 108 -0.44 22.57 -25.51
CA ILE A 108 0.11 23.62 -24.64
C ILE A 108 1.64 23.57 -24.63
N SER A 109 2.20 23.30 -25.80
CA SER A 109 3.64 23.12 -25.96
C SER A 109 4.03 23.81 -27.25
N PRO A 110 4.98 24.75 -27.25
CA PRO A 110 5.36 25.43 -28.46
C PRO A 110 5.89 24.41 -29.48
N VAL A 111 5.19 24.29 -30.61
CA VAL A 111 5.58 23.51 -31.78
C VAL A 111 6.02 24.50 -32.84
N GLU A 112 7.24 24.36 -33.32
CA GLU A 112 7.76 25.24 -34.35
C GLU A 112 7.38 24.70 -35.74
N SER A 113 7.09 25.59 -36.70
CA SER A 113 6.62 25.19 -38.04
C SER A 113 7.63 24.37 -38.85
N TRP A 114 8.92 24.44 -38.50
CA TRP A 114 9.99 23.65 -39.12
C TRP A 114 10.13 22.24 -38.54
N GLU A 115 9.64 21.99 -37.31
CA GLU A 115 9.60 20.64 -36.70
C GLU A 115 8.60 19.74 -37.42
N LEU A 116 7.59 20.34 -38.04
CA LEU A 116 6.61 19.68 -38.93
C LEU A 116 7.19 19.37 -40.31
N GLY A 117 8.47 19.00 -40.36
CA GLY A 117 9.26 18.79 -41.57
C GLY A 117 8.64 17.80 -42.58
N CYS A 118 9.18 17.78 -43.80
CA CYS A 118 8.82 16.79 -44.82
C CYS A 118 9.42 15.47 -44.36
N ILE A 119 8.63 14.61 -43.69
CA ILE A 119 8.98 13.29 -43.15
C ILE A 119 10.35 12.76 -43.65
N PRO A 120 11.45 13.03 -42.94
CA PRO A 120 12.60 12.16 -42.95
C PRO A 120 12.36 11.12 -41.84
N LYS A 121 12.69 9.85 -42.12
CA LYS A 121 12.45 8.72 -41.20
C LYS A 121 12.80 9.05 -39.74
N PRO A 122 11.95 8.68 -38.78
CA PRO A 122 12.06 9.14 -37.40
C PRO A 122 13.29 8.55 -36.73
N ASN A 123 14.19 9.42 -36.26
CA ASN A 123 15.10 9.09 -35.18
C ASN A 123 14.47 9.59 -33.87
N LEU A 124 13.95 8.64 -33.09
CA LEU A 124 13.36 8.85 -31.76
C LEU A 124 14.43 9.21 -30.72
N ALA A 125 14.96 10.42 -30.76
CA ALA A 125 15.86 10.87 -29.71
C ALA A 125 15.79 12.39 -29.59
N ASP A 126 14.83 12.90 -28.82
CA ASP A 126 15.06 14.01 -27.89
C ASP A 126 13.79 14.35 -27.10
N ASN A 127 13.61 13.65 -25.98
CA ASN A 127 12.59 13.92 -24.96
C ASN A 127 13.23 14.53 -23.70
N SER A 128 14.06 15.57 -23.86
CA SER A 128 14.83 16.10 -22.72
C SER A 128 14.02 17.03 -21.80
N ARG A 129 12.87 17.56 -22.26
CA ARG A 129 12.10 18.58 -21.51
C ARG A 129 11.15 18.03 -20.44
N PHE A 130 10.69 16.78 -20.56
CA PHE A 130 9.90 16.09 -19.53
C PHE A 130 10.76 15.43 -18.44
N SER A 131 12.09 15.47 -18.58
CA SER A 131 13.01 14.66 -17.78
C SER A 131 13.00 14.99 -16.29
N SER A 132 12.96 16.27 -15.88
CA SER A 132 13.17 16.59 -14.44
C SER A 132 11.98 16.22 -13.54
N GLU A 133 10.75 16.41 -14.01
CA GLU A 133 9.53 16.00 -13.29
C GLU A 133 9.22 14.52 -13.47
N ALA A 134 9.51 13.95 -14.65
CA ALA A 134 9.45 12.51 -14.83
C ALA A 134 10.44 11.77 -13.93
N ASN A 135 11.63 12.32 -13.68
CA ASN A 135 12.62 11.73 -12.77
C ASN A 135 12.13 11.76 -11.32
N LYS A 136 11.57 12.88 -10.84
CA LYS A 136 10.97 12.96 -9.50
C LYS A 136 9.76 12.04 -9.34
N PHE A 137 8.94 11.92 -10.38
CA PHE A 137 7.83 10.97 -10.41
C PHE A 137 8.34 9.53 -10.35
N ASN A 138 9.34 9.18 -11.17
CA ASN A 138 9.93 7.85 -11.21
C ASN A 138 10.55 7.47 -9.87
N GLU A 139 11.23 8.40 -9.19
CA GLU A 139 11.73 8.21 -7.83
C GLU A 139 10.60 7.89 -6.84
N ARG A 140 9.52 8.67 -6.84
CA ARG A 140 8.36 8.42 -5.95
C ARG A 140 7.66 7.11 -6.27
N PHE A 141 7.52 6.79 -7.55
CA PHE A 141 6.91 5.55 -8.02
C PHE A 141 7.72 4.33 -7.58
N GLU A 142 9.06 4.37 -7.69
CA GLU A 142 9.92 3.28 -7.24
C GLU A 142 9.91 3.13 -5.70
N VAL A 143 9.81 4.23 -4.95
CA VAL A 143 9.61 4.17 -3.48
C VAL A 143 8.27 3.49 -3.15
N LEU A 144 7.18 3.86 -3.82
CA LEU A 144 5.86 3.25 -3.65
C LEU A 144 5.87 1.76 -3.99
N LYS A 145 6.50 1.39 -5.10
CA LYS A 145 6.67 0.01 -5.53
C LYS A 145 7.44 -0.83 -4.50
N THR A 146 8.52 -0.29 -3.95
CA THR A 146 9.31 -0.95 -2.89
C THR A 146 8.50 -1.11 -1.60
N ARG A 147 7.70 -0.11 -1.24
CA ARG A 147 6.78 -0.23 -0.10
C ARG A 147 5.72 -1.31 -0.34
N LEU A 148 5.16 -1.38 -1.55
CA LEU A 148 4.17 -2.39 -1.92
C LEU A 148 4.73 -3.81 -1.80
N THR A 149 5.93 -4.06 -2.32
CA THR A 149 6.57 -5.39 -2.20
C THR A 149 6.85 -5.73 -0.73
N THR A 150 7.29 -4.75 0.07
CA THR A 150 7.50 -4.93 1.51
C THR A 150 6.20 -5.33 2.22
N PHE A 151 5.08 -4.70 1.89
CA PHE A 151 3.78 -5.08 2.45
C PHE A 151 3.34 -6.47 2.03
N GLN A 152 3.59 -6.87 0.77
CA GLN A 152 3.30 -8.21 0.29
C GLN A 152 4.11 -9.27 1.05
N ASP A 153 5.39 -9.02 1.30
CA ASP A 153 6.25 -9.89 2.10
C ASP A 153 5.78 -9.98 3.55
N GLN A 154 5.40 -8.84 4.15
CA GLN A 154 4.84 -8.82 5.50
C GLN A 154 3.55 -9.64 5.56
N LEU A 155 2.63 -9.46 4.60
CA LEU A 155 1.38 -10.22 4.54
C LEU A 155 1.63 -11.73 4.45
N ALA A 156 2.62 -12.16 3.65
CA ALA A 156 3.01 -13.56 3.55
C ALA A 156 3.52 -14.11 4.89
N ARG A 157 4.36 -13.35 5.60
CA ARG A 157 4.85 -13.71 6.94
C ARG A 157 3.73 -13.81 7.97
N PHE A 158 2.80 -12.86 7.96
CA PHE A 158 1.62 -12.91 8.85
C PHE A 158 0.77 -14.15 8.59
N LYS A 159 0.51 -14.48 7.32
CA LYS A 159 -0.24 -15.70 6.96
C LYS A 159 0.48 -16.95 7.45
N ALA A 160 1.79 -17.05 7.22
CA ALA A 160 2.58 -18.20 7.68
C ALA A 160 2.56 -18.34 9.21
N ARG A 161 2.74 -17.22 9.94
CA ARG A 161 2.71 -17.23 11.41
C ARG A 161 1.33 -17.58 11.96
N ARG A 162 0.25 -17.11 11.33
CA ARG A 162 -1.12 -17.48 11.69
C ARG A 162 -1.35 -18.98 11.51
N GLU A 163 -0.87 -19.56 10.41
CA GLU A 163 -0.98 -21.01 10.16
C GLU A 163 -0.20 -21.81 11.21
N GLN A 164 1.02 -21.38 11.53
CA GLN A 164 1.84 -22.00 12.57
C GLN A 164 1.13 -21.98 13.94
N LEU A 165 0.55 -20.85 14.34
CA LEU A 165 -0.20 -20.75 15.59
C LEU A 165 -1.45 -21.64 15.57
N SER A 166 -2.15 -21.74 14.43
CA SER A 166 -3.30 -22.64 14.29
C SER A 166 -2.91 -24.10 14.48
N VAL A 167 -1.72 -24.51 14.02
CA VAL A 167 -1.20 -25.87 14.23
C VAL A 167 -0.85 -26.10 15.69
N GLN A 168 -0.14 -25.14 16.32
CA GLN A 168 0.23 -25.23 17.74
C GLN A 168 -1.00 -25.37 18.64
N ILE A 169 -2.04 -24.56 18.41
CA ILE A 169 -3.30 -24.63 19.17
C ILE A 169 -3.95 -26.02 19.03
N LYS A 170 -4.00 -26.59 17.82
CA LYS A 170 -4.55 -27.94 17.60
C LYS A 170 -3.76 -29.01 18.34
N THR A 171 -2.44 -28.96 18.28
CA THR A 171 -1.58 -29.92 18.97
C THR A 171 -1.76 -29.87 20.48
N ILE A 172 -1.89 -28.68 21.07
CA ILE A 172 -2.16 -28.51 22.51
C ILE A 172 -3.54 -29.04 22.90
N THR A 173 -4.55 -28.91 22.03
CA THR A 173 -5.88 -29.45 22.30
C THR A 173 -5.94 -30.97 22.20
N GLU A 174 -5.12 -31.59 21.35
CA GLU A 174 -5.07 -33.05 21.15
C GLU A 174 -4.21 -33.78 22.20
N THR A 175 -3.22 -33.12 22.81
CA THR A 175 -2.40 -33.71 23.89
C THR A 175 -3.03 -33.63 25.28
N LYS A 176 -4.25 -33.07 25.39
CA LYS A 176 -5.04 -32.97 26.64
C LYS A 176 -6.18 -34.00 26.75
N GLU A 177 -6.34 -34.90 25.77
CA GLU A 177 -7.19 -36.11 25.84
C GLU A 177 -6.37 -37.35 26.25
#